data_AF-A0A1I6IIY1-F1
#
_entry.id   AF-A0A1I6IIY1-F1
#
_cell.length_a   1.000
_cell.length_b   1.000
_cell.length_c   1.000
_cell.angle_alpha   90.00
_cell.angle_beta   90.00
_cell.angle_gamma   90.00
#
_symmetry.space_group_name_H-M   'P 1'
#
loop_
_entity.id
_entity.type
_entity.pdbx_description
1 polymer ?
#
loop_
_entity_poly.entity_id
_entity_poly.type
_entity_poly.pdbx_seq_one_letter_code
_entity_poly.pdbx_strand_id
1 'polypeptide(L)'
;MSAQSLERQTRNYLSNNVPQIQEHGGHFEIEDVDEESGEVTVAIGGACSGCGIAPMTMRAIRHRLPDEVDDVSKVTVRRAGGPRAAVMPNKTEEMEEMDEYQDYSPPF
;
A
#
# COMPACT_ATOMS: atom_id res chain seq x y z
N MET A 1 10.69 6.68 -31.78
CA MET A 1 11.03 6.62 -30.35
C MET A 1 9.72 6.48 -29.61
N SER A 2 9.36 5.29 -29.13
CA SER A 2 8.19 5.18 -28.25
C SER A 2 8.60 5.78 -26.92
N ALA A 3 8.26 7.06 -26.70
CA ALA A 3 8.39 7.67 -25.39
C ALA A 3 7.70 6.73 -24.39
N GLN A 4 8.45 6.24 -23.40
CA GLN A 4 7.83 5.46 -22.34
C GLN A 4 6.96 6.45 -21.55
N SER A 5 5.66 6.18 -21.43
CA SER A 5 4.75 7.04 -20.69
C SER A 5 5.28 7.31 -19.28
N LEU A 6 4.96 8.47 -18.72
CA LEU A 6 5.42 8.89 -17.38
C LEU A 6 5.08 7.84 -16.31
N GLU A 7 3.92 7.18 -16.46
CA GLU A 7 3.50 6.03 -15.66
C GLU A 7 4.51 4.87 -15.71
N ARG A 8 4.96 4.50 -16.92
CA ARG A 8 5.91 3.38 -17.11
C ARG A 8 7.26 3.71 -16.50
N GLN A 9 7.74 4.94 -16.66
CA GLN A 9 9.00 5.38 -16.06
C GLN A 9 8.93 5.33 -14.54
N THR A 10 7.86 5.87 -13.96
CA THR A 10 7.59 5.82 -12.51
C THR A 10 7.53 4.37 -12.02
N ARG A 11 6.82 3.48 -12.72
CA ARG A 11 6.70 2.06 -12.35
C ARG A 11 8.05 1.35 -12.38
N ASN A 12 8.86 1.61 -13.42
CA ASN A 12 10.20 1.04 -13.56
C ASN A 12 11.11 1.52 -12.44
N TYR A 13 11.08 2.82 -12.13
CA TYR A 13 11.84 3.40 -11.03
C TYR A 13 11.51 2.72 -9.70
N LEU A 14 10.21 2.63 -9.34
CA LEU A 14 9.79 2.04 -8.08
C LEU A 14 10.17 0.56 -7.98
N SER A 15 10.07 -0.18 -9.09
CA SER A 15 10.42 -1.60 -9.13
C SER A 15 11.92 -1.84 -8.95
N ASN A 16 12.77 -0.97 -9.51
CA ASN A 16 14.22 -1.15 -9.51
C ASN A 16 14.91 -0.54 -8.27
N ASN A 17 14.44 0.63 -7.82
CA ASN A 17 15.10 1.40 -6.76
C ASN A 17 14.44 1.24 -5.38
N VAL A 18 13.22 0.72 -5.33
CA VAL A 18 12.49 0.50 -4.07
C VAL A 18 11.90 -0.92 -3.98
N PRO A 19 12.71 -1.98 -4.25
CA PRO A 19 12.21 -3.36 -4.23
C PRO A 19 11.66 -3.76 -2.86
N GLN A 20 12.12 -3.11 -1.78
CA GLN A 20 11.73 -3.42 -0.40
C GLN A 20 10.23 -3.26 -0.14
N ILE A 21 9.51 -2.46 -0.94
CA ILE A 21 8.05 -2.38 -0.85
C ILE A 21 7.44 -3.77 -1.07
N GLN A 22 7.86 -4.45 -2.15
CA GLN A 22 7.33 -5.77 -2.52
C GLN A 22 7.93 -6.86 -1.64
N GLU A 23 9.23 -6.79 -1.32
CA GLU A 23 9.92 -7.76 -0.45
C GLU A 23 9.31 -7.81 0.97
N HIS A 24 8.77 -6.69 1.46
CA HIS A 24 8.07 -6.63 2.74
C HIS A 24 6.57 -6.92 2.65
N GLY A 25 6.06 -7.40 1.52
CA GLY A 25 4.64 -7.72 1.33
C GLY A 25 3.74 -6.49 1.13
N GLY A 26 4.32 -5.35 0.75
CA GLY A 26 3.59 -4.19 0.26
C GLY A 26 3.38 -4.24 -1.25
N HIS A 27 2.58 -3.30 -1.74
CA HIS A 27 2.45 -3.03 -3.17
C HIS A 27 2.32 -1.52 -3.39
N PHE A 28 2.51 -1.09 -4.63
CA PHE A 28 2.28 0.28 -5.03
C PHE A 28 1.38 0.32 -6.27
N GLU A 29 0.63 1.40 -6.40
CA GLU A 29 -0.24 1.68 -7.53
C GLU A 29 -0.02 3.13 -7.96
N ILE A 30 0.01 3.38 -9.27
CA ILE A 30 0.08 4.71 -9.84
C ILE A 30 -1.36 5.10 -10.14
N GLU A 31 -1.89 6.06 -9.38
CA GLU A 31 -3.31 6.38 -9.41
C GLU A 31 -3.63 7.52 -10.38
N ASP A 32 -2.70 8.45 -10.55
CA ASP A 32 -2.87 9.63 -11.38
C ASP A 32 -1.53 10.06 -11.96
N VAL A 33 -1.55 10.51 -13.21
CA VAL A 33 -0.38 10.89 -13.99
C VAL A 33 -0.77 12.05 -14.89
N ASP A 34 -0.12 13.19 -14.66
CA ASP A 34 -0.26 14.38 -15.51
C ASP A 34 1.03 14.54 -16.34
N GLU A 35 0.96 14.13 -17.60
CA GLU A 35 2.12 14.16 -18.51
C GLU A 35 2.51 15.59 -18.93
N GLU A 36 1.60 16.57 -18.80
CA GLU A 36 1.86 17.96 -19.19
C GLU A 36 2.64 18.70 -18.12
N SER A 37 2.31 18.46 -16.85
CA SER A 37 2.94 19.08 -15.68
C SER A 37 4.05 18.22 -15.05
N GLY A 38 4.10 16.92 -15.36
CA GLY A 38 5.03 15.96 -14.75
C GLY A 38 4.66 15.57 -13.32
N GLU A 39 3.39 15.75 -12.93
CA GLU A 39 2.91 15.35 -11.60
C GLU A 39 2.45 13.88 -11.58
N VAL A 40 2.87 13.12 -10.57
CA VAL A 40 2.50 11.71 -10.41
C VAL A 40 2.01 11.42 -8.99
N THR A 41 0.89 10.69 -8.89
CA THR A 41 0.35 10.20 -7.63
C THR A 41 0.57 8.69 -7.48
N VAL A 42 1.23 8.30 -6.40
CA VAL A 42 1.53 6.91 -6.06
C VAL A 42 0.86 6.56 -4.74
N ALA A 43 0.02 5.52 -4.76
CA ALA A 43 -0.49 4.88 -3.55
C ALA A 43 0.39 3.70 -3.16
N ILE A 44 0.66 3.56 -1.85
CA ILE A 44 1.36 2.40 -1.30
C ILE A 44 0.41 1.66 -0.35
N GLY A 45 0.22 0.37 -0.58
CA GLY A 45 -0.70 -0.51 0.15
C GLY A 45 -0.03 -1.78 0.68
N GLY A 46 -0.85 -2.74 1.12
CA GLY A 46 -0.39 -4.01 1.70
C GLY A 46 0.23 -3.82 3.08
N ALA A 47 1.28 -4.59 3.40
CA ALA A 47 1.98 -4.49 4.68
C ALA A 47 2.52 -3.08 4.98
N CYS A 48 2.80 -2.28 3.95
CA CYS A 48 3.27 -0.90 4.09
C CYS A 48 2.22 0.07 4.63
N SER A 49 0.92 -0.24 4.53
CA SER A 49 -0.17 0.63 5.01
C SER A 49 -0.17 0.81 6.53
N GLY A 50 0.22 -0.24 7.27
CA GLY A 50 0.33 -0.27 8.73
C GLY A 50 1.75 -0.18 9.29
N CYS A 51 2.76 -0.02 8.42
CA CYS A 51 4.16 -0.05 8.85
C CYS A 51 4.62 1.31 9.42
N GLY A 52 5.22 1.30 10.61
CA GLY A 52 5.71 2.51 11.30
C GLY A 52 6.82 3.25 10.55
N ILE A 53 7.59 2.55 9.70
CA ILE A 53 8.67 3.15 8.90
C ILE A 53 8.23 3.60 7.50
N ALA A 54 7.01 3.27 7.07
CA ALA A 54 6.50 3.68 5.76
C ALA A 54 6.60 5.19 5.48
N PRO A 55 6.43 6.12 6.45
CA PRO A 55 6.60 7.54 6.19
C PRO A 55 8.00 7.91 5.70
N MET A 56 9.04 7.20 6.15
CA MET A 56 10.42 7.40 5.70
C MET A 56 10.59 6.98 4.25
N THR A 57 10.09 5.79 3.88
CA THR A 57 10.09 5.31 2.49
C THR A 57 9.34 6.26 1.57
N MET A 58 8.15 6.72 1.98
CA MET A 58 7.36 7.67 1.21
C MET A 58 8.09 9.01 1.02
N ARG A 59 8.81 9.49 2.03
CA ARG A 59 9.62 10.71 1.92
C ARG A 59 10.79 10.53 0.96
N ALA A 60 11.44 9.37 0.99
CA ALA A 60 12.53 9.04 0.07
C ALA A 60 12.03 9.03 -1.37
N ILE A 61 10.89 8.38 -1.65
CA ILE A 61 10.30 8.35 -3.00
C ILE A 61 9.96 9.77 -3.48
N ARG A 62 9.34 10.60 -2.64
CA ARG A 62 8.98 11.97 -3.01
C ARG A 62 10.16 12.86 -3.41
N HIS A 63 11.36 12.61 -2.87
CA HIS A 63 12.56 13.36 -3.24
C HIS A 63 13.31 12.72 -4.39
N ARG A 64 13.57 11.41 -4.31
CA ARG A 64 14.45 10.74 -5.26
C ARG A 64 13.83 10.51 -6.63
N LEU A 65 12.51 10.37 -6.70
CA LEU A 65 11.87 10.05 -7.97
C LEU A 65 11.95 11.23 -8.96
N PRO A 66 11.68 12.50 -8.58
CA PRO A 66 12.01 13.66 -9.41
C PRO A 66 13.51 13.84 -9.69
N ASP A 67 14.39 13.45 -8.77
CA ASP A 67 15.85 13.58 -8.95
C ASP A 67 16.41 12.57 -9.96
N GLU A 68 15.77 11.42 -10.13
CA GLU A 68 16.25 10.31 -10.97
C GLU A 68 15.44 10.13 -12.27
N VAL A 69 14.26 10.73 -12.36
CA VAL A 69 13.39 10.68 -13.55
C VAL A 69 13.13 12.12 -14.00
N ASP A 70 13.87 12.58 -15.01
CA ASP A 70 13.82 13.97 -15.51
C ASP A 70 12.42 14.42 -15.94
N ASP A 71 11.56 13.49 -16.39
CA ASP A 71 10.19 13.77 -16.83
C ASP A 71 9.20 13.98 -15.66
N VAL A 72 9.61 13.71 -14.41
CA VAL A 72 8.77 13.86 -13.21
C VAL A 72 9.15 15.12 -12.45
N SER A 73 8.23 16.08 -12.38
CA SER A 73 8.45 17.33 -11.64
C SER A 73 8.11 17.20 -10.15
N LYS A 74 7.08 16.42 -9.82
CA LYS A 74 6.54 16.33 -8.47
C LYS A 74 5.83 15.00 -8.24
N VAL A 75 6.05 14.44 -7.06
CA VAL A 75 5.42 13.18 -6.67
C VAL A 75 4.62 13.34 -5.40
N THR A 76 3.37 12.89 -5.45
CA THR A 76 2.51 12.73 -4.29
C THR A 76 2.45 11.26 -3.92
N VAL A 77 3.04 10.89 -2.77
CA VAL A 77 2.95 9.53 -2.25
C VAL A 77 1.95 9.50 -1.10
N ARG A 78 0.92 8.67 -1.23
CA ARG A 78 -0.10 8.44 -0.19
C ARG A 78 -0.18 6.96 0.19
N ARG A 79 -0.75 6.69 1.36
CA ARG A 79 -1.13 5.32 1.73
C ARG A 79 -2.42 4.98 1.01
N ALA A 80 -2.50 3.78 0.45
CA ALA A 80 -3.76 3.19 0.01
C ALA A 80 -4.61 2.97 1.28
N GLY A 81 -5.43 3.97 1.62
CA GLY A 81 -6.39 3.93 2.69
C GLY A 81 -7.72 3.46 2.14
N GLY A 82 -7.91 2.15 2.06
CA GLY A 82 -9.19 1.53 1.71
C GLY A 82 -9.37 0.25 2.52
N PRO A 83 -10.61 -0.13 2.88
CA PRO A 83 -10.88 -1.34 3.64
C PRO A 83 -10.62 -2.58 2.78
N ARG A 84 -9.35 -2.93 2.63
CA ARG A 84 -8.88 -4.30 2.44
C ARG A 84 -7.81 -4.64 3.48
N ALA A 85 -7.86 -3.99 4.64
CA ALA A 85 -7.65 -4.77 5.85
C ALA A 85 -8.60 -5.96 5.70
N ALA A 86 -8.07 -7.18 5.75
CA ALA A 86 -8.91 -8.35 5.93
C ALA A 86 -9.84 -8.01 7.10
N VAL A 87 -11.10 -7.68 6.79
CA VAL A 87 -12.15 -7.63 7.78
C VAL A 87 -12.24 -9.09 8.19
N MET A 88 -11.53 -9.45 9.26
CA MET A 88 -11.97 -10.58 10.04
C MET A 88 -13.42 -10.23 10.38
N PRO A 89 -14.43 -10.98 9.89
CA PRO A 89 -15.74 -10.85 10.50
C PRO A 89 -15.48 -10.99 12.00
N ASN A 90 -15.98 -10.01 12.76
CA ASN A 90 -15.93 -10.02 14.20
C ASN A 90 -16.41 -11.39 14.66
N LYS A 91 -15.49 -12.22 15.16
CA LYS A 91 -15.79 -13.48 15.86
C LYS A 91 -16.54 -13.24 17.19
N THR A 92 -17.23 -12.11 17.30
CA THR A 92 -18.10 -11.72 18.39
C THR A 92 -19.55 -12.07 18.01
N GLU A 93 -19.94 -11.89 16.75
CA GLU A 93 -21.29 -12.23 16.27
C GLU A 93 -21.49 -13.76 16.21
N GLU A 94 -20.46 -14.53 15.84
CA GLU A 94 -20.49 -16.01 15.90
C GLU A 94 -20.37 -16.57 17.34
N MET A 95 -20.02 -15.73 18.32
CA MET A 95 -19.88 -16.14 19.72
C MET A 95 -21.13 -15.84 20.54
N GLU A 96 -22.06 -15.04 19.99
CA GLU A 96 -23.39 -14.78 20.55
C GLU A 96 -24.41 -15.88 20.20
N GLU A 97 -24.08 -16.79 19.27
CA GLU A 97 -24.87 -18.00 18.94
C GLU A 97 -24.20 -19.29 19.46
N MET A 98 -23.45 -19.20 20.57
CA MET A 98 -23.12 -20.37 21.38
C MET A 98 -24.04 -20.37 22.60
N ASP A 99 -25.29 -20.77 22.37
CA ASP A 99 -26.17 -21.21 23.44
C ASP A 99 -25.48 -22.36 24.19
N GLU A 100 -24.97 -22.00 25.36
CA GLU A 100 -25.33 -22.70 26.58
C GLU A 100 -24.64 -24.07 26.82
N TYR A 101 -23.42 -23.98 27.38
CA TYR A 101 -22.83 -25.02 28.25
C TYR A 101 -23.64 -25.18 29.56
N GLN A 102 -24.94 -25.52 29.51
CA GLN A 102 -25.72 -25.82 30.73
C GLN A 102 -25.85 -27.31 31.06
N ASP A 103 -25.34 -28.21 30.23
CA ASP A 103 -25.41 -29.66 30.49
C ASP A 103 -24.03 -30.30 30.78
N TYR A 104 -23.17 -29.61 31.53
CA TYR A 104 -21.96 -30.24 32.09
C TYR A 104 -22.19 -30.58 33.57
N SER A 105 -22.50 -31.85 33.82
CA SER A 105 -22.61 -32.42 35.17
C SER A 105 -21.35 -33.25 35.45
N PRO A 106 -20.32 -32.72 36.15
CA PRO A 106 -19.09 -33.45 36.43
C PRO A 106 -19.36 -34.61 37.40
N PRO A 107 -18.75 -35.79 37.20
CA PRO A 107 -18.98 -36.95 38.04
C PRO A 107 -18.15 -36.84 39.33
N PHE A 108 -18.78 -36.39 40.42
CA PHE A 108 -18.33 -36.68 41.78
C PHE A 108 -19.51 -37.08 42.65
#